data_AF-A0A1B8NXI7-F1
#
_entry.id   AF-A0A1B8NXI7-F1
#
_cell.length_a   1.000
_cell.length_b   1.000
_cell.length_c   1.000
_cell.angle_alpha   90.00
_cell.angle_beta   90.00
_cell.angle_gamma   90.00
#
_symmetry.space_group_name_H-M   'P 1'
#
loop_
_entity.id
_entity.type
_entity.pdbx_description
1 polymer ?
#
loop_
_entity_poly.entity_id
_entity_poly.type
_entity_poly.pdbx_seq_one_letter_code
_entity_poly.pdbx_strand_id
1 'polypeptide(L)'
;MPTFTLEAFLAYGLPLALILVGMETPAGVGLVKGMGYKQVPANAITAVGGFATMISSFFNLHSTCIAAPMTGICSSPEAGKLDKRWVAAVIAGAIFVVAAPFYGYVISLIKAMPSYFVAIVAGLALLKVITSAMYMTFAGGKHEMGGLFAFLIAASGLQILGIGASFWALVLGVFISLIFETKDFEFIRQVVHEPSA
;
A
#
# COMPACT_ATOMS: atom_id res chain seq x y z
N MET A 1 -12.40 15.04 -19.36
CA MET A 1 -11.06 15.62 -19.63
C MET A 1 -10.38 15.84 -18.29
N PRO A 2 -9.09 15.50 -18.13
CA PRO A 2 -8.38 15.74 -16.88
C PRO A 2 -8.30 17.25 -16.61
N THR A 3 -8.64 17.66 -15.39
CA THR A 3 -8.47 19.03 -14.92
C THR A 3 -7.27 19.06 -13.99
N PHE A 4 -6.22 19.78 -14.40
CA PHE A 4 -5.00 19.91 -13.61
C PHE A 4 -5.10 21.14 -12.72
N THR A 5 -5.07 20.94 -11.40
CA THR A 5 -4.98 22.02 -10.43
C THR A 5 -3.81 21.78 -9.48
N LEU A 6 -3.08 22.85 -9.16
CA LEU A 6 -1.96 22.75 -8.22
C LEU A 6 -2.45 22.34 -6.83
N GLU A 7 -3.63 22.81 -6.43
CA GLU A 7 -4.26 22.46 -5.17
C GLU A 7 -4.53 20.96 -5.06
N ALA A 8 -5.16 20.33 -6.06
CA ALA A 8 -5.42 18.89 -6.03
C ALA A 8 -4.12 18.07 -6.11
N PHE A 9 -3.13 18.56 -6.85
CA PHE A 9 -1.81 17.94 -6.90
C PHE A 9 -1.14 17.93 -5.51
N LEU A 10 -1.13 19.06 -4.80
CA LEU A 10 -0.50 19.16 -3.48
C LEU A 10 -1.31 18.45 -2.38
N ALA A 11 -2.65 18.49 -2.45
CA ALA A 11 -3.52 17.92 -1.43
C ALA A 11 -3.72 16.40 -1.56
N TYR A 12 -3.68 15.86 -2.78
CA TYR A 12 -3.96 14.44 -3.04
C TYR A 12 -2.85 13.76 -3.84
N GLY A 13 -2.41 14.36 -4.95
CA GLY A 13 -1.44 13.75 -5.86
C GLY A 13 -0.11 13.41 -5.19
N LEU A 14 0.53 14.41 -4.59
CA LEU A 14 1.82 14.27 -3.92
C LEU A 14 1.72 13.36 -2.68
N PRO A 15 0.75 13.52 -1.76
CA PRO A 15 0.56 12.60 -0.63
C PRO A 15 0.37 11.15 -1.04
N LEU A 16 -0.48 10.88 -2.03
CA LEU A 16 -0.72 9.53 -2.53
C LEU A 16 0.54 8.94 -3.15
N ALA A 17 1.26 9.70 -3.98
CA ALA A 17 2.51 9.23 -4.58
C ALA A 17 3.53 8.81 -3.50
N LEU A 18 3.68 9.61 -2.45
CA LEU A 18 4.58 9.31 -1.33
C LEU A 18 4.15 8.05 -0.55
N ILE A 19 2.84 7.86 -0.31
CA ILE A 19 2.32 6.63 0.32
C ILE A 19 2.62 5.41 -0.57
N LEU A 20 2.37 5.50 -1.87
CA LEU A 20 2.60 4.38 -2.80
C LEU A 20 4.09 3.96 -2.87
N VAL A 21 4.98 4.94 -2.93
CA VAL A 21 6.43 4.70 -3.01
C VAL A 21 7.01 4.28 -1.66
N GLY A 22 6.54 4.87 -0.57
CA GLY A 22 7.09 4.67 0.78
C GLY A 22 6.49 3.49 1.54
N MET A 23 5.23 3.12 1.27
CA MET A 23 4.53 2.05 2.01
C MET A 23 4.25 0.84 1.14
N GLU A 24 3.53 1.02 0.04
CA GLU A 24 3.04 -0.12 -0.76
C GLU A 24 4.17 -0.83 -1.52
N THR A 25 5.08 -0.06 -2.14
CA THR A 25 6.18 -0.65 -2.91
C THR A 25 7.12 -1.48 -2.02
N PRO A 26 7.62 -0.98 -0.88
CA PRO A 26 8.50 -1.76 -0.01
C PRO A 26 7.79 -2.99 0.57
N ALA A 27 6.52 -2.89 0.93
CA ALA A 27 5.73 -4.03 1.43
C ALA A 27 5.62 -5.14 0.37
N GLY A 28 5.27 -4.79 -0.88
CA GLY A 28 5.21 -5.75 -1.98
C GLY A 28 6.57 -6.37 -2.31
N VAL A 29 7.64 -5.56 -2.35
CA VAL A 29 9.01 -6.02 -2.58
C VAL A 29 9.48 -6.98 -1.49
N GLY A 30 9.20 -6.64 -0.22
CA GLY A 30 9.54 -7.47 0.94
C GLY A 30 8.88 -8.84 0.89
N LEU A 31 7.59 -8.88 0.52
CA LEU A 31 6.86 -10.14 0.34
C LEU A 31 7.47 -11.00 -0.76
N VAL A 32 7.72 -10.43 -1.94
CA VAL A 32 8.32 -11.17 -3.06
C VAL A 32 9.71 -11.70 -2.70
N LYS A 33 10.53 -10.90 -2.00
CA LYS A 33 11.83 -11.38 -1.48
C LYS A 33 11.65 -12.54 -0.50
N GLY A 34 10.69 -12.45 0.42
CA GLY A 34 10.36 -13.52 1.36
C GLY A 34 9.92 -14.83 0.69
N MET A 35 9.38 -14.75 -0.53
CA MET A 35 8.97 -15.92 -1.32
C MET A 35 10.10 -16.56 -2.14
N GLY A 36 11.35 -16.11 -1.96
CA GLY A 36 12.55 -16.70 -2.56
C GLY A 36 13.12 -15.96 -3.77
N TYR A 37 12.58 -14.79 -4.12
CA TYR A 37 13.12 -13.96 -5.20
C TYR A 37 14.31 -13.12 -4.71
N LYS A 38 15.52 -13.46 -5.17
CA LYS A 38 16.76 -12.80 -4.73
C LYS A 38 16.88 -11.34 -5.17
N GLN A 39 16.42 -11.03 -6.39
CA GLN A 39 16.50 -9.71 -6.98
C GLN A 39 15.10 -9.23 -7.33
N VAL A 40 14.70 -8.10 -6.77
CA VAL A 40 13.40 -7.48 -6.99
C VAL A 40 13.63 -6.01 -7.32
N PRO A 41 13.37 -5.55 -8.56
CA PRO A 41 13.69 -4.20 -8.99
C PRO A 41 12.61 -3.21 -8.53
N ALA A 42 12.74 -2.70 -7.30
CA ALA A 42 11.77 -1.77 -6.69
C ALA A 42 11.48 -0.55 -7.58
N ASN A 43 12.52 0.08 -8.15
CA ASN A 43 12.37 1.24 -9.03
C ASN A 43 11.57 0.92 -10.30
N ALA A 44 11.74 -0.28 -10.87
CA ALA A 44 10.98 -0.70 -12.04
C ALA A 44 9.51 -0.96 -11.69
N ILE A 45 9.24 -1.57 -10.53
CA ILE A 45 7.86 -1.78 -10.03
C ILE A 45 7.16 -0.44 -9.85
N THR A 46 7.82 0.52 -9.20
CA THR A 46 7.29 1.88 -9.03
C THR A 46 7.06 2.59 -10.36
N ALA A 47 8.02 2.52 -11.28
CA ALA A 47 7.92 3.17 -12.59
C ALA A 47 6.75 2.61 -13.42
N VAL A 48 6.58 1.28 -13.44
CA VAL A 48 5.46 0.63 -14.12
C VAL A 48 4.13 1.00 -13.48
N GLY A 49 4.04 1.01 -12.14
CA GLY A 49 2.83 1.44 -11.43
C GLY A 49 2.46 2.90 -11.68
N GLY A 50 3.46 3.79 -11.73
CA GLY A 50 3.27 5.20 -12.08
C GLY A 50 2.81 5.38 -13.53
N PHE A 51 3.40 4.65 -14.47
CA PHE A 51 2.97 4.67 -15.87
C PHE A 51 1.55 4.13 -16.04
N ALA A 52 1.22 3.03 -15.36
CA ALA A 52 -0.13 2.48 -15.33
C ALA A 52 -1.14 3.48 -14.73
N THR A 53 -0.74 4.22 -13.69
CA THR A 53 -1.57 5.29 -13.10
C THR A 53 -1.82 6.42 -14.09
N MET A 54 -0.78 6.87 -14.81
CA MET A 54 -0.93 7.91 -15.84
C MET A 54 -1.95 7.49 -16.90
N ILE A 55 -1.85 6.26 -17.42
CA ILE A 55 -2.82 5.75 -18.40
C ILE A 55 -4.22 5.62 -17.80
N SER A 56 -4.33 4.98 -16.63
CA SER A 56 -5.61 4.72 -15.96
C SER A 56 -6.36 6.01 -15.60
N SER A 57 -5.64 7.10 -15.32
CA SER A 57 -6.25 8.40 -14.99
C SER A 57 -7.16 8.95 -16.09
N PHE A 58 -6.88 8.64 -17.37
CA PHE A 58 -7.74 9.04 -18.50
C PHE A 58 -9.10 8.33 -18.51
N PHE A 59 -9.21 7.21 -17.78
CA PHE A 59 -10.42 6.41 -17.66
C PHE A 59 -11.18 6.66 -16.35
N ASN A 60 -10.86 7.75 -15.62
CA ASN A 60 -11.39 8.06 -14.28
C ASN A 60 -11.07 6.98 -13.22
N LEU A 61 -9.99 6.23 -13.41
CA LEU A 61 -9.49 5.31 -12.40
C LEU A 61 -8.60 6.05 -11.40
N HIS A 62 -8.54 5.51 -10.18
CA HIS A 62 -7.64 5.96 -9.14
C HIS A 62 -6.19 5.50 -9.41
N SER A 63 -5.27 5.90 -8.54
CA SER A 63 -3.88 5.46 -8.54
C SER A 63 -3.72 3.94 -8.54
N THR A 64 -2.78 3.45 -9.36
CA THR A 64 -2.41 2.04 -9.50
C THR A 64 -1.11 1.76 -8.75
N CYS A 65 -1.10 0.72 -7.93
CA CYS A 65 0.06 0.32 -7.15
C CYS A 65 0.19 -1.20 -7.06
N ILE A 66 1.31 -1.65 -6.50
CA ILE A 66 1.46 -3.06 -6.13
C ILE A 66 0.50 -3.38 -4.98
N ALA A 67 -0.28 -4.45 -5.11
CA ALA A 67 -1.15 -4.91 -4.04
C ALA A 67 -0.41 -5.99 -3.23
N ALA A 68 0.14 -5.64 -2.07
CA ALA A 68 0.95 -6.55 -1.26
C ALA A 68 0.27 -7.90 -0.95
N PRO A 69 -0.99 -7.96 -0.48
CA PRO A 69 -1.65 -9.25 -0.18
C PRO A 69 -1.80 -10.14 -1.41
N MET A 70 -2.21 -9.55 -2.54
CA MET A 70 -2.37 -10.27 -3.80
C MET A 70 -1.04 -10.75 -4.34
N THR A 71 0.01 -9.93 -4.17
CA THR A 71 1.38 -10.30 -4.53
C THR A 71 1.84 -11.51 -3.71
N GLY A 72 1.57 -11.54 -2.41
CA GLY A 72 1.88 -12.69 -1.55
C GLY A 72 1.22 -13.98 -2.05
N ILE A 73 -0.06 -13.92 -2.42
CA ILE A 73 -0.80 -15.07 -2.97
C ILE A 73 -0.21 -15.51 -4.33
N CYS A 74 -0.01 -14.58 -5.25
CA CYS A 74 0.49 -14.90 -6.60
C CYS A 74 1.96 -15.35 -6.62
N SER A 75 2.75 -14.97 -5.61
CA SER A 75 4.15 -15.35 -5.49
C SER A 75 4.39 -16.53 -4.55
N SER A 76 3.34 -17.12 -3.99
CA SER A 76 3.44 -18.22 -3.03
C SER A 76 3.89 -19.53 -3.69
N PRO A 77 4.43 -20.51 -2.92
CA PRO A 77 4.79 -21.82 -3.45
C PRO A 77 3.64 -22.59 -4.11
N GLU A 78 2.40 -22.34 -3.68
CA GLU A 78 1.18 -22.93 -4.24
C GLU A 78 0.87 -22.42 -5.65
N ALA A 79 1.39 -21.25 -6.04
CA ALA A 79 1.27 -20.71 -7.40
C ALA A 79 2.12 -21.46 -8.45
N GLY A 80 2.90 -22.46 -8.02
CA GLY A 80 3.70 -23.34 -8.87
C GLY A 80 5.20 -23.07 -8.80
N LYS A 81 5.91 -23.52 -9.85
CA LYS A 81 7.38 -23.38 -9.95
C LYS A 81 7.78 -21.91 -9.94
N LEU A 82 8.90 -21.60 -9.28
CA LEU A 82 9.36 -20.23 -9.02
C LEU A 82 9.46 -19.36 -10.29
N ASP A 83 9.90 -19.96 -11.40
CA ASP A 83 10.04 -19.34 -12.73
C ASP A 83 8.70 -19.08 -13.45
N LYS A 84 7.61 -19.68 -12.97
CA LYS A 84 6.28 -19.61 -13.58
C LYS A 84 5.20 -19.00 -12.70
N ARG A 85 5.50 -18.57 -11.47
CA ARG A 85 4.49 -17.97 -10.57
C ARG A 85 3.86 -16.69 -11.12
N TRP A 86 4.54 -15.99 -12.03
CA TRP A 86 3.97 -14.82 -12.74
C TRP A 86 2.67 -15.15 -13.49
N VAL A 87 2.47 -16.42 -13.89
CA VAL A 87 1.24 -16.87 -14.54
C VAL A 87 0.04 -16.70 -13.61
N ALA A 88 0.20 -16.93 -12.30
CA ALA A 88 -0.87 -16.69 -11.33
C ALA A 88 -1.29 -15.21 -11.29
N ALA A 89 -0.33 -14.29 -11.37
CA ALA A 89 -0.61 -12.85 -11.45
C ALA A 89 -1.34 -12.47 -12.75
N VAL A 90 -0.96 -13.07 -13.88
CA VAL A 90 -1.63 -12.84 -15.17
C VAL A 90 -3.05 -13.39 -15.18
N ILE A 91 -3.27 -14.58 -14.62
CA ILE A 91 -4.60 -15.16 -14.47
C ILE A 91 -5.47 -14.28 -13.56
N ALA A 92 -4.94 -13.83 -12.42
CA ALA A 92 -5.65 -12.92 -11.52
C ALA A 92 -6.03 -11.60 -12.23
N GLY A 93 -5.10 -11.03 -13.00
CA GLY A 93 -5.37 -9.84 -13.83
C GLY A 93 -6.45 -10.08 -14.87
N ALA A 94 -6.40 -11.21 -15.59
CA ALA A 94 -7.42 -11.58 -16.57
C ALA A 94 -8.80 -11.74 -15.93
N ILE A 95 -8.87 -12.37 -14.75
CA ILE A 95 -10.12 -12.49 -13.97
C ILE A 95 -10.66 -11.10 -13.62
N PHE A 96 -9.82 -10.16 -13.16
CA PHE A 96 -10.26 -8.81 -12.85
C PHE A 96 -10.75 -8.05 -14.08
N VAL A 97 -10.10 -8.21 -15.24
CA VAL A 97 -10.55 -7.58 -16.51
C VAL A 97 -11.91 -8.14 -16.93
N VAL A 98 -12.11 -9.46 -16.83
CA VAL A 98 -13.41 -10.09 -17.15
C VAL A 98 -14.49 -9.69 -16.14
N ALA A 99 -14.14 -9.51 -14.87
CA ALA A 99 -15.06 -9.09 -13.82
C ALA A 99 -15.43 -7.59 -13.87
N ALA A 100 -14.54 -6.73 -14.39
CA ALA A 100 -14.71 -5.28 -14.45
C ALA A 100 -16.06 -4.81 -15.04
N PRO A 101 -16.55 -5.32 -16.19
CA PRO A 101 -17.85 -4.89 -16.74
C PRO A 101 -19.04 -5.19 -15.82
N PHE A 102 -18.92 -6.14 -14.90
CA PHE A 102 -19.98 -6.49 -13.94
C PHE A 102 -20.02 -5.56 -12.71
N TYR A 103 -19.05 -4.65 -12.56
CA TYR A 103 -18.95 -3.75 -11.41
C TYR A 103 -20.25 -2.96 -11.14
N GLY A 104 -20.95 -2.51 -12.19
CA GLY A 104 -22.21 -1.77 -12.04
C GLY A 104 -23.31 -2.58 -11.32
N TYR A 105 -23.39 -3.89 -11.59
CA TYR A 105 -24.32 -4.78 -10.90
C TYR A 105 -23.95 -4.96 -9.43
N VAL A 106 -22.66 -5.13 -9.14
CA VAL A 106 -22.16 -5.27 -7.77
C VAL A 106 -22.48 -4.01 -6.95
N ILE A 107 -22.24 -2.83 -7.50
CA ILE A 107 -22.56 -1.56 -6.81
C ILE A 107 -24.07 -1.39 -6.62
N SER A 108 -24.87 -1.79 -7.60
CA SER A 108 -26.33 -1.72 -7.48
C SER A 108 -26.85 -2.65 -6.36
N LEU A 109 -26.27 -3.85 -6.25
CA LEU A 109 -26.57 -4.78 -5.17
C LEU A 109 -26.18 -4.20 -3.81
N ILE A 110 -24.96 -3.66 -3.68
CA ILE A 110 -24.48 -3.02 -2.43
C ILE A 110 -25.42 -1.86 -2.03
N LYS A 111 -25.85 -1.03 -2.98
CA LYS A 111 -26.79 0.07 -2.74
C LYS A 111 -28.20 -0.39 -2.35
N ALA A 112 -28.61 -1.60 -2.75
CA ALA A 112 -29.88 -2.19 -2.35
C ALA A 112 -29.84 -2.76 -0.92
N MET A 113 -28.65 -3.02 -0.36
CA MET A 113 -28.51 -3.51 1.01
C MET A 113 -28.66 -2.36 2.03
N PRO A 114 -29.18 -2.64 3.23
CA PRO A 114 -29.17 -1.67 4.31
C PRO A 114 -27.76 -1.21 4.66
N SER A 115 -27.59 0.08 4.94
CA SER A 115 -26.26 0.69 5.20
C SER A 115 -25.51 0.03 6.36
N TYR A 116 -26.23 -0.38 7.41
CA TYR A 116 -25.63 -1.09 8.55
C TYR A 116 -25.05 -2.44 8.16
N PHE A 117 -25.66 -3.16 7.21
CA PHE A 117 -25.17 -4.46 6.76
C PHE A 117 -23.83 -4.31 6.03
N VAL A 118 -23.75 -3.32 5.14
CA VAL A 118 -22.50 -2.99 4.43
C VAL A 118 -21.41 -2.60 5.42
N ALA A 119 -21.73 -1.79 6.42
CA ALA A 119 -20.79 -1.38 7.46
C ALA A 119 -20.25 -2.57 8.29
N ILE A 120 -21.11 -3.52 8.67
CA ILE A 120 -20.71 -4.73 9.41
C ILE A 120 -19.78 -5.60 8.56
N VAL A 121 -20.14 -5.88 7.31
CA VAL A 121 -19.33 -6.71 6.41
C VAL A 121 -17.97 -6.05 6.12
N ALA A 122 -17.97 -4.75 5.84
CA ALA A 122 -16.74 -3.99 5.64
C ALA A 122 -15.86 -4.01 6.91
N GLY A 123 -16.45 -3.79 8.09
CA GLY A 123 -15.74 -3.88 9.37
C GLY A 123 -15.12 -5.25 9.62
N LEU A 124 -15.88 -6.34 9.41
CA LEU A 124 -15.39 -7.72 9.54
C LEU A 124 -14.24 -8.02 8.58
N ALA A 125 -14.31 -7.52 7.34
CA ALA A 125 -13.21 -7.65 6.37
C ALA A 125 -11.95 -6.91 6.82
N LEU A 126 -12.11 -5.70 7.39
CA LEU A 126 -11.01 -4.89 7.89
C LEU A 126 -10.39 -5.41 9.20
N LEU A 127 -11.14 -6.15 10.03
CA LEU A 127 -10.60 -6.73 11.27
C LEU A 127 -9.35 -7.58 11.01
N LYS A 128 -9.36 -8.40 9.95
CA LYS A 128 -8.18 -9.22 9.59
C LYS A 128 -6.98 -8.36 9.17
N VAL A 129 -7.23 -7.25 8.49
CA VAL A 129 -6.17 -6.33 8.06
C VAL A 129 -5.56 -5.64 9.28
N ILE A 130 -6.40 -5.15 10.21
CA ILE A 130 -5.95 -4.49 11.43
C ILE A 130 -5.16 -5.46 12.31
N THR A 131 -5.65 -6.68 12.54
CA THR A 131 -4.93 -7.66 13.37
C THR A 131 -3.59 -8.05 12.75
N SER A 132 -3.53 -8.23 11.43
CA SER A 132 -2.28 -8.51 10.72
C SER A 132 -1.32 -7.33 10.80
N ALA A 133 -1.80 -6.10 10.65
CA ALA A 133 -0.98 -4.89 10.75
C ALA A 133 -0.39 -4.73 12.15
N MET A 134 -1.21 -4.90 13.20
CA MET A 134 -0.75 -4.85 14.59
C MET A 134 0.29 -5.94 14.87
N TYR A 135 0.06 -7.17 14.41
CA TYR A 135 1.04 -8.24 14.54
C TYR A 135 2.37 -7.88 13.87
N MET A 136 2.34 -7.36 12.63
CA MET A 136 3.57 -6.95 11.93
C MET A 136 4.30 -5.82 12.66
N THR A 137 3.57 -4.85 13.22
CA THR A 137 4.16 -3.72 13.95
C THR A 137 4.86 -4.16 15.23
N PHE A 138 4.25 -5.05 16.03
CA PHE A 138 4.77 -5.40 17.36
C PHE A 138 5.58 -6.70 17.40
N ALA A 139 5.54 -7.56 16.38
CA ALA A 139 6.28 -8.82 16.40
C ALA A 139 7.79 -8.63 16.23
N GLY A 140 8.22 -7.54 15.58
CA GLY A 140 9.62 -7.30 15.24
C GLY A 140 10.46 -6.62 16.33
N GLY A 141 9.83 -6.09 17.39
CA GLY A 141 10.51 -5.35 18.46
C GLY A 141 11.25 -4.08 18.00
N LYS A 142 10.91 -3.54 16.83
CA LYS A 142 11.51 -2.35 16.23
C LYS A 142 10.43 -1.43 15.71
N HIS A 143 10.63 -0.11 15.87
CA HIS A 143 9.69 0.91 15.39
C HIS A 143 8.25 0.79 15.94
N GLU A 144 8.08 0.16 17.12
CA GLU A 144 6.79 -0.11 17.76
C GLU A 144 6.04 1.17 18.14
N MET A 145 6.76 2.15 18.70
CA MET A 145 6.19 3.45 19.08
C MET A 145 5.77 4.24 17.85
N GLY A 146 6.62 4.28 16.82
CA GLY A 146 6.27 4.90 15.54
C GLY A 146 5.01 4.30 14.93
N GLY A 147 4.91 2.96 14.90
CA GLY A 147 3.76 2.24 14.37
C GLY A 147 2.47 2.44 15.19
N LEU A 148 2.57 2.46 16.52
CA LEU A 148 1.42 2.76 17.40
C LEU A 148 0.88 4.17 17.15
N PHE A 149 1.75 5.18 17.12
CA PHE A 149 1.33 6.55 16.85
C PHE A 149 0.80 6.73 15.43
N ALA A 150 1.38 6.07 14.42
CA ALA A 150 0.82 6.05 13.07
C ALA A 150 -0.62 5.53 13.07
N PHE A 151 -0.90 4.43 13.78
CA PHE A 151 -2.26 3.90 13.92
C PHE A 151 -3.21 4.89 14.59
N LEU A 152 -2.81 5.49 15.71
CA LEU A 152 -3.63 6.47 16.44
C LEU A 152 -3.93 7.72 15.59
N ILE A 153 -2.94 8.21 14.84
CA ILE A 153 -3.10 9.37 13.95
C ILE A 153 -4.02 8.99 12.79
N ALA A 154 -3.87 7.82 12.18
CA ALA A 154 -4.76 7.36 11.12
C ALA A 154 -6.21 7.23 11.60
N ALA A 155 -6.42 6.72 12.81
CA ALA A 155 -7.74 6.55 13.43
C ALA A 155 -8.38 7.88 13.88
N SER A 156 -7.59 8.92 14.10
CA SER A 156 -8.08 10.21 14.62
C SER A 156 -8.95 11.00 13.65
N GLY A 157 -8.87 10.72 12.34
CA GLY A 157 -9.54 11.51 11.30
C GLY A 157 -8.94 12.91 11.10
N LEU A 158 -7.75 13.18 11.64
CA LEU A 158 -7.04 14.45 11.52
C LEU A 158 -6.85 14.87 10.05
N GLN A 159 -7.07 16.15 9.75
CA GLN A 159 -6.79 16.74 8.44
C GLN A 159 -5.97 18.01 8.63
N ILE A 160 -4.73 18.01 8.14
CA ILE A 160 -3.83 19.16 8.18
C ILE A 160 -3.56 19.60 6.74
N LEU A 161 -3.74 20.89 6.46
CA LEU A 161 -3.54 21.49 5.12
C LEU A 161 -4.37 20.82 4.01
N GLY A 162 -5.56 20.34 4.34
CA GLY A 162 -6.43 19.61 3.38
C GLY A 162 -6.01 18.17 3.12
N ILE A 163 -4.88 17.70 3.65
CA ILE A 163 -4.38 16.34 3.49
C ILE A 163 -4.90 15.46 4.63
N GLY A 164 -5.47 14.30 4.28
CA GLY A 164 -6.08 13.37 5.23
C GLY A 164 -5.09 12.67 6.17
N ALA A 165 -5.65 12.07 7.22
CA ALA A 165 -4.91 11.45 8.32
C ALA A 165 -3.94 10.34 7.89
N SER A 166 -4.23 9.62 6.80
CA SER A 166 -3.39 8.51 6.33
C SER A 166 -1.97 8.95 5.94
N PHE A 167 -1.83 10.10 5.29
CA PHE A 167 -0.52 10.66 4.96
C PHE A 167 0.23 11.11 6.22
N TRP A 168 -0.46 11.83 7.11
CA TRP A 168 0.14 12.32 8.35
C TRP A 168 0.50 11.20 9.32
N ALA A 169 -0.26 10.11 9.33
CA ALA A 169 0.07 8.90 10.07
C ALA A 169 1.43 8.34 9.65
N LEU A 170 1.71 8.28 8.35
CA LEU A 170 3.02 7.85 7.85
C LEU A 170 4.12 8.84 8.26
N VAL A 171 3.94 10.14 7.95
CA VAL A 171 4.97 11.16 8.19
C VAL A 171 5.28 11.31 9.67
N LEU A 172 4.26 11.49 10.51
CA LEU A 172 4.42 11.68 11.95
C LEU A 172 4.80 10.37 12.65
N GLY A 173 4.32 9.22 12.18
CA GLY A 173 4.75 7.91 12.70
C GLY A 173 6.24 7.68 12.49
N VAL A 174 6.75 7.97 11.28
CA VAL A 174 8.19 7.93 11.00
C VAL A 174 8.95 8.96 11.85
N PHE A 175 8.43 10.18 11.97
CA PHE A 175 9.06 11.22 12.78
C PHE A 175 9.18 10.83 14.26
N ILE A 176 8.12 10.24 14.82
CA ILE A 176 8.11 9.75 16.20
C ILE A 176 9.10 8.60 16.36
N SER A 177 9.13 7.66 15.42
CA SER A 177 10.13 6.58 15.44
C SER A 177 11.56 7.14 15.36
N LEU A 178 11.81 8.14 14.53
CA LEU A 178 13.12 8.79 14.43
C LEU A 178 13.55 9.48 15.71
N ILE A 179 12.63 9.95 16.55
CA ILE A 179 12.95 10.60 17.82
C ILE A 179 13.16 9.57 18.94
N PHE A 180 12.22 8.64 19.08
CA PHE A 180 12.16 7.73 20.23
C PHE A 180 12.88 6.39 19.99
N GLU A 181 13.07 6.00 18.73
CA GLU A 181 13.56 4.68 18.31
C GLU A 181 14.75 4.81 17.37
N THR A 182 15.58 5.85 17.55
CA THR A 182 16.80 6.12 16.76
C THR A 182 17.72 4.91 16.57
N LYS A 183 17.77 4.03 17.58
CA LYS A 183 18.60 2.81 17.56
C LYS A 183 18.11 1.76 16.57
N ASP A 184 16.84 1.79 16.20
CA ASP A 184 16.28 0.79 15.28
C ASP A 184 16.64 1.09 13.81
N PHE A 185 17.09 2.33 13.54
CA PHE A 185 17.53 2.80 12.22
C PHE A 185 19.00 2.47 11.90
N GLU A 186 19.56 1.34 12.36
CA GLU A 186 20.97 0.97 12.13
C GLU A 186 21.37 0.97 10.64
N PHE A 187 20.43 0.75 9.72
CA PHE A 187 20.65 0.88 8.27
C PHE A 187 21.09 2.30 7.85
N ILE A 188 20.54 3.36 8.45
CA ILE A 188 20.95 4.75 8.16
C ILE A 188 22.39 4.97 8.64
N ARG A 189 22.77 4.34 9.76
CA ARG A 189 24.13 4.48 10.33
C ARG A 189 25.20 3.84 9.45
N GLN A 190 24.90 2.72 8.79
CA GLN A 190 25.82 2.08 7.84
C GLN A 190 25.97 2.90 6.56
N VAL A 191 24.88 3.42 5.99
CA VAL A 191 24.92 4.25 4.77
C VAL A 191 25.62 5.59 4.99
N VAL A 192 25.53 6.18 6.19
CA VAL A 192 26.23 7.43 6.55
C VAL A 192 27.73 7.23 6.81
N HIS A 193 28.16 6.00 7.14
CA HIS A 193 29.55 5.67 7.44
C HIS A 193 30.30 4.95 6.32
N GLU A 194 29.67 4.62 5.19
CA GLU A 194 30.40 4.24 3.97
C GLU A 194 30.91 5.51 3.27
N PRO A 195 32.24 5.76 3.22
CA PRO A 195 32.76 6.78 2.33
C PRO A 195 32.52 6.30 0.91
N SER A 196 31.98 7.18 0.06
CA SER A 196 31.85 7.00 -1.39
C SER A 196 33.10 6.34 -1.96
N ALA A 197 32.99 5.06 -2.31
CA ALA A 197 34.00 4.29 -3.01
C ALA A 197 33.66 4.22 -4.49
#